data_AF-A0A356W7J5-F1
#
_entry.id   AF-A0A356W7J5-F1
#
_cell.length_a   1.000
_cell.length_b   1.000
_cell.length_c   1.000
_cell.angle_alpha   90.00
_cell.angle_beta   90.00
_cell.angle_gamma   90.00
#
_symmetry.space_group_name_H-M   'P 1'
#
loop_
_entity.id
_entity.type
_entity.pdbx_description
1 polymer ?
#
loop_
_entity_poly.entity_id
_entity_poly.type
_entity_poly.pdbx_seq_one_letter_code
_entity_poly.pdbx_strand_id
1 'polypeptide(L)'
;VATGEPLPPPPPADTLSFSDEADGRLVDLGNGSWSIPLKFLPLGDSITYGIEIGPAQANDTSLGGYRDDLWQSFVAQGILIDYVGRQATGPDNLLDQNHEGTPGIRADQIANYLAAQLPSFVPDVVLLMAGTNDSYQQVSNAGETTPQDIERLINIILAENPDAQIFVSTLLPQDPVNPRNAEALPGLAVANQGIMDLVARLNADGLTNIHLADMSDLSLDLISDVGPDNRNDDGLHPTDEGYTEIASRWYDAINQAFADLGLVLEGDGNAIDSIIQNVIGSTGNDYLIGDARDNDLNGLAGNDILDGGAGNDSLTGSFGRDLFRVSEGNDVITDFDPSSDFIDLKGTGFTSFSEILAAAEQQGSDVVLFGDVAEMGMLTLEGVLLSDLSEDHFLYDSGDTAISAVTMASSSGNTMTAVSHSGEAEAHGEIVALYSDADWFDSDGGSRESMMDDRDSGDWSDNGVDDYSQPPIWDAWT
;
A
#
# COMPACT_ATOMS: atom_id res chain seq x y z
N VAL A 1 -24.33 -1.95 -48.41
CA VAL A 1 -24.31 -3.35 -47.98
C VAL A 1 -23.46 -3.38 -46.74
N ALA A 2 -24.10 -3.21 -45.57
CA ALA A 2 -23.44 -3.36 -44.29
C ALA A 2 -23.09 -4.84 -44.14
N THR A 3 -21.84 -5.15 -43.82
CA THR A 3 -21.35 -6.50 -43.53
C THR A 3 -22.05 -6.97 -42.27
N GLY A 4 -23.10 -7.77 -42.43
CA GLY A 4 -23.87 -8.39 -41.36
C GLY A 4 -23.11 -9.54 -40.74
N GLU A 5 -22.07 -9.23 -39.97
CA GLU A 5 -21.64 -10.12 -38.89
C GLU A 5 -22.81 -10.23 -37.90
N PRO A 6 -23.25 -11.45 -37.53
CA PRO A 6 -24.22 -11.60 -36.46
C PRO A 6 -23.64 -10.96 -35.19
N LEU A 7 -24.46 -10.20 -34.44
CA LEU A 7 -24.08 -9.81 -33.09
C LEU A 7 -23.72 -11.08 -32.30
N PRO A 8 -22.64 -11.07 -31.50
CA PRO A 8 -22.32 -12.21 -30.66
C PRO A 8 -23.54 -12.58 -29.81
N PRO A 9 -23.76 -13.89 -29.55
CA PRO A 9 -24.84 -14.30 -28.68
C PRO A 9 -24.71 -13.60 -27.32
N PRO A 10 -25.83 -13.23 -26.67
CA PRO A 10 -25.76 -12.67 -25.34
C PRO A 10 -25.10 -13.70 -24.40
N PRO A 11 -24.39 -13.23 -23.37
CA PRO A 11 -23.80 -14.12 -22.39
C PRO A 11 -24.86 -15.03 -21.74
N PRO A 12 -24.44 -16.17 -21.17
CA PRO A 12 -25.30 -17.01 -20.34
C PRO A 12 -26.08 -16.20 -19.29
N ALA A 13 -27.26 -16.68 -18.90
CA ALA A 13 -28.16 -15.93 -18.00
C ALA A 13 -27.60 -15.77 -16.57
N ASP A 14 -26.59 -16.55 -16.23
CA ASP A 14 -25.79 -16.60 -15.01
C ASP A 14 -24.45 -15.83 -15.15
N THR A 15 -24.29 -15.00 -16.19
CA THR A 15 -23.08 -14.19 -16.40
C THR A 15 -23.37 -12.70 -16.23
N LEU A 16 -22.58 -12.05 -15.38
CA LEU A 16 -22.47 -10.60 -15.30
C LEU A 16 -21.30 -10.16 -16.20
N SER A 17 -21.49 -9.14 -17.03
CA SER A 17 -20.45 -8.70 -17.98
C SER A 17 -20.28 -7.19 -17.99
N PHE A 18 -19.03 -6.75 -17.92
CA PHE A 18 -18.58 -5.38 -18.01
C PHE A 18 -17.69 -5.13 -19.24
N SER A 19 -17.72 -6.03 -20.23
CA SER A 19 -16.82 -6.01 -21.40
C SER A 19 -16.86 -4.75 -22.28
N ASP A 20 -17.89 -3.90 -22.13
CA ASP A 20 -18.02 -2.61 -22.83
C ASP A 20 -17.55 -1.41 -21.97
N GLU A 21 -17.05 -1.67 -20.76
CA GLU A 21 -16.67 -0.66 -19.77
C GLU A 21 -15.15 -0.48 -19.71
N ALA A 22 -14.71 0.76 -19.45
CA ALA A 22 -13.28 1.12 -19.43
C ALA A 22 -12.68 1.25 -18.03
N ASP A 23 -13.51 1.59 -17.04
CA ASP A 23 -13.08 1.66 -15.63
C ASP A 23 -13.14 0.25 -15.04
N GLY A 24 -12.21 -0.05 -14.12
CA GLY A 24 -12.16 -1.30 -13.37
C GLY A 24 -13.41 -1.62 -12.56
N ARG A 25 -13.54 -2.87 -12.13
CA ARG A 25 -14.65 -3.38 -11.34
C ARG A 25 -14.16 -4.17 -10.14
N LEU A 26 -14.65 -3.83 -8.96
CA LEU A 26 -14.63 -4.74 -7.82
C LEU A 26 -15.94 -5.54 -7.85
N VAL A 27 -15.85 -6.84 -8.05
CA VAL A 27 -17.00 -7.76 -8.10
C VAL A 27 -16.83 -8.81 -7.03
N ASP A 28 -17.84 -8.97 -6.19
CA ASP A 28 -17.87 -9.98 -5.14
C ASP A 28 -19.20 -10.75 -5.24
N LEU A 29 -19.13 -11.95 -5.81
CA LEU A 29 -20.29 -12.83 -5.95
C LEU A 29 -20.76 -13.36 -4.58
N GLY A 30 -19.85 -13.56 -3.63
CA GLY A 30 -20.15 -14.03 -2.28
C GLY A 30 -20.98 -13.02 -1.48
N ASN A 31 -20.62 -11.74 -1.58
CA ASN A 31 -21.38 -10.62 -1.02
C ASN A 31 -22.55 -10.18 -1.91
N GLY A 32 -22.58 -10.62 -3.16
CA GLY A 32 -23.63 -10.29 -4.13
C GLY A 32 -23.60 -8.81 -4.51
N SER A 33 -22.41 -8.25 -4.67
CA SER A 33 -22.21 -6.82 -4.95
C SER A 33 -21.09 -6.55 -5.94
N TRP A 34 -21.21 -5.46 -6.70
CA TRP A 34 -20.12 -4.90 -7.49
C TRP A 34 -20.04 -3.39 -7.35
N SER A 35 -18.89 -2.82 -7.64
CA SER A 35 -18.65 -1.38 -7.56
C SER A 35 -17.59 -0.90 -8.54
N ILE A 36 -17.53 0.41 -8.72
CA ILE A 36 -16.45 1.09 -9.43
C ILE A 36 -15.41 1.53 -8.38
N PRO A 37 -14.12 1.13 -8.54
CA PRO A 37 -13.03 1.57 -7.68
C PRO A 37 -12.92 3.10 -7.63
N LEU A 38 -12.59 3.62 -6.46
CA LEU A 38 -12.30 5.04 -6.30
C LEU A 38 -10.98 5.39 -6.99
N LYS A 39 -10.96 6.54 -7.66
CA LYS A 39 -9.76 7.04 -8.36
C LYS A 39 -8.84 7.80 -7.43
N PHE A 40 -7.66 7.26 -7.19
CA PHE A 40 -6.62 7.83 -6.35
C PHE A 40 -5.56 8.52 -7.22
N LEU A 41 -5.28 9.79 -6.96
CA LEU A 41 -4.18 10.53 -7.58
C LEU A 41 -3.04 10.73 -6.57
N PRO A 42 -1.98 9.89 -6.60
CA PRO A 42 -0.73 10.19 -5.91
C PRO A 42 -0.05 11.38 -6.59
N LEU A 43 -0.09 12.55 -5.96
CA LEU A 43 0.41 13.81 -6.52
C LEU A 43 1.60 14.31 -5.71
N GLY A 44 2.75 14.46 -6.36
CA GLY A 44 3.91 14.94 -5.64
C GLY A 44 5.20 15.03 -6.45
N ASP A 45 6.30 14.87 -5.74
CA ASP A 45 7.66 14.94 -6.29
C ASP A 45 8.35 13.57 -6.37
N SER A 46 9.64 13.50 -6.05
CA SER A 46 10.42 12.27 -6.10
C SER A 46 10.01 11.25 -5.05
N ILE A 47 9.45 11.69 -3.91
CA ILE A 47 8.97 10.78 -2.87
C ILE A 47 7.73 10.02 -3.35
N THR A 48 6.80 10.72 -4.04
CA THR A 48 5.65 10.07 -4.70
C THR A 48 6.06 9.25 -5.92
N TYR A 49 7.10 9.66 -6.65
CA TYR A 49 7.68 8.84 -7.72
C TYR A 49 8.24 7.52 -7.16
N GLY A 50 8.82 7.56 -5.96
CA GLY A 50 9.37 6.39 -5.26
C GLY A 50 10.90 6.31 -5.32
N ILE A 51 11.61 7.43 -5.49
CA ILE A 51 13.09 7.40 -5.47
C ILE A 51 13.57 6.96 -4.08
N GLU A 52 14.36 5.89 -4.04
CA GLU A 52 15.00 5.34 -2.84
C GLU A 52 16.47 5.81 -2.71
N ILE A 53 17.04 5.62 -1.51
CA ILE A 53 18.46 5.91 -1.21
C ILE A 53 19.38 5.06 -2.10
N GLY A 54 20.28 5.68 -2.87
CA GLY A 54 21.19 4.97 -3.76
C GLY A 54 21.71 5.81 -4.94
N PRO A 55 22.56 5.27 -5.84
CA PRO A 55 23.05 6.03 -6.98
C PRO A 55 21.88 6.37 -7.91
N ALA A 56 21.42 7.62 -7.87
CA ALA A 56 20.44 8.27 -8.76
C ALA A 56 19.78 7.32 -9.79
N GLN A 57 18.74 6.62 -9.35
CA GLN A 57 17.90 5.74 -10.14
C GLN A 57 16.87 6.55 -10.95
N ALA A 58 17.27 7.68 -11.56
CA ALA A 58 16.35 8.60 -12.24
C ALA A 58 15.64 7.98 -13.47
N ASN A 59 15.95 6.73 -13.80
CA ASN A 59 15.38 5.93 -14.88
C ASN A 59 14.97 4.52 -14.43
N ASP A 60 14.94 4.27 -13.12
CA ASP A 60 14.41 3.02 -12.59
C ASP A 60 12.88 3.12 -12.53
N THR A 61 12.24 2.18 -13.20
CA THR A 61 10.79 2.10 -13.29
C THR A 61 10.22 1.10 -12.29
N SER A 62 11.05 0.35 -11.55
CA SER A 62 10.58 -0.55 -10.47
C SER A 62 10.30 0.19 -9.15
N LEU A 63 10.47 1.50 -9.12
CA LEU A 63 10.33 2.32 -7.93
C LEU A 63 8.84 2.61 -7.64
N GLY A 64 8.32 1.96 -6.58
CA GLY A 64 6.95 2.13 -6.10
C GLY A 64 6.80 3.18 -5.00
N GLY A 65 7.87 3.41 -4.22
CA GLY A 65 7.80 4.20 -2.99
C GLY A 65 6.67 3.70 -2.08
N TYR A 66 5.96 4.62 -1.43
CA TYR A 66 4.85 4.26 -0.54
C TYR A 66 3.63 3.67 -1.28
N ARG A 67 3.55 3.80 -2.61
CA ARG A 67 2.35 3.42 -3.36
C ARG A 67 2.13 1.91 -3.38
N ASP A 68 3.22 1.14 -3.37
CA ASP A 68 3.17 -0.32 -3.35
C ASP A 68 2.56 -0.83 -2.05
N ASP A 69 3.16 -0.51 -0.91
CA ASP A 69 2.65 -0.91 0.40
C ASP A 69 1.24 -0.36 0.70
N LEU A 70 0.94 0.86 0.22
CA LEU A 70 -0.40 1.42 0.34
C LEU A 70 -1.41 0.62 -0.48
N TRP A 71 -1.04 0.22 -1.69
CA TRP A 71 -1.90 -0.57 -2.55
C TRP A 71 -2.19 -1.94 -1.95
N GLN A 72 -1.14 -2.62 -1.51
CA GLN A 72 -1.23 -3.92 -0.85
C GLN A 72 -2.10 -3.86 0.41
N SER A 73 -2.04 -2.74 1.16
CA SER A 73 -2.90 -2.53 2.34
C SER A 73 -4.39 -2.52 1.99
N PHE A 74 -4.79 -1.95 0.85
CA PHE A 74 -6.19 -1.98 0.39
C PHE A 74 -6.59 -3.37 -0.15
N VAL A 75 -5.75 -3.97 -0.99
CA VAL A 75 -6.01 -5.30 -1.55
C VAL A 75 -6.15 -6.36 -0.45
N ALA A 76 -5.37 -6.24 0.63
CA ALA A 76 -5.47 -7.11 1.81
C ALA A 76 -6.82 -6.98 2.56
N GLN A 77 -7.56 -5.91 2.34
CA GLN A 77 -8.93 -5.73 2.86
C GLN A 77 -10.01 -6.06 1.84
N GLY A 78 -9.66 -6.59 0.65
CA GLY A 78 -10.63 -6.81 -0.42
C GLY A 78 -11.02 -5.53 -1.17
N ILE A 79 -10.28 -4.44 -1.00
CA ILE A 79 -10.58 -3.14 -1.62
C ILE A 79 -9.70 -2.96 -2.86
N LEU A 80 -10.34 -2.60 -3.98
CA LEU A 80 -9.67 -2.15 -5.19
C LEU A 80 -9.76 -0.61 -5.27
N ILE A 81 -8.62 0.05 -5.47
CA ILE A 81 -8.47 1.47 -5.81
C ILE A 81 -7.84 1.57 -7.20
N ASP A 82 -8.22 2.61 -7.95
CA ASP A 82 -7.68 2.89 -9.29
C ASP A 82 -6.70 4.06 -9.17
N TYR A 83 -5.39 3.79 -9.27
CA TYR A 83 -4.45 4.89 -9.33
C TYR A 83 -4.52 5.57 -10.70
N VAL A 84 -4.53 6.90 -10.68
CA VAL A 84 -4.57 7.73 -11.88
C VAL A 84 -3.38 8.69 -11.91
N GLY A 85 -2.91 9.00 -13.12
CA GLY A 85 -1.78 9.90 -13.33
C GLY A 85 -1.14 9.72 -14.71
N ARG A 86 -0.21 10.60 -15.08
CA ARG A 86 0.51 10.51 -16.37
C ARG A 86 1.69 9.56 -16.35
N GLN A 87 2.18 9.23 -15.17
CA GLN A 87 3.37 8.39 -14.99
C GLN A 87 2.93 7.02 -14.50
N ALA A 88 3.72 6.01 -14.85
CA ALA A 88 3.53 4.64 -14.42
C ALA A 88 4.89 4.04 -14.08
N THR A 89 5.19 3.92 -12.79
CA THR A 89 6.39 3.26 -12.24
C THR A 89 6.04 2.52 -10.96
N GLY A 90 6.68 1.40 -10.72
CA GLY A 90 6.45 0.54 -9.57
C GLY A 90 7.05 -0.85 -9.80
N PRO A 91 7.24 -1.62 -8.72
CA PRO A 91 7.67 -3.01 -8.84
C PRO A 91 6.58 -3.83 -9.54
N ASP A 92 6.93 -5.01 -10.06
CA ASP A 92 6.01 -5.77 -10.92
C ASP A 92 4.75 -6.26 -10.18
N ASN A 93 4.84 -6.47 -8.86
CA ASN A 93 3.72 -6.79 -7.96
C ASN A 93 2.79 -5.60 -7.67
N LEU A 94 3.20 -4.36 -7.96
CA LEU A 94 2.30 -3.21 -7.94
C LEU A 94 1.50 -3.20 -9.25
N LEU A 95 0.32 -3.82 -9.23
CA LEU A 95 -0.52 -3.98 -10.44
C LEU A 95 -0.94 -2.63 -11.03
N ASP A 96 -1.34 -1.67 -10.20
CA ASP A 96 -1.59 -0.30 -10.65
C ASP A 96 -0.41 0.61 -10.33
N GLN A 97 0.36 0.97 -11.36
CA GLN A 97 1.57 1.75 -11.21
C GLN A 97 1.37 3.24 -11.42
N ASN A 98 0.14 3.69 -11.71
CA ASN A 98 -0.11 5.06 -12.11
C ASN A 98 0.15 6.06 -10.97
N HIS A 99 0.67 7.25 -11.32
CA HIS A 99 0.87 8.36 -10.39
C HIS A 99 1.18 9.68 -11.12
N GLU A 100 1.19 10.77 -10.36
CA GLU A 100 1.56 12.12 -10.80
C GLU A 100 2.75 12.67 -9.97
N GLY A 101 3.67 11.79 -9.58
CA GLY A 101 4.91 12.14 -8.88
C GLY A 101 6.02 12.56 -9.84
N THR A 102 6.57 13.78 -9.75
CA THR A 102 7.63 14.24 -10.67
C THR A 102 8.92 14.60 -9.92
N PRO A 103 10.02 13.84 -10.07
CA PRO A 103 11.27 14.13 -9.35
C PRO A 103 11.78 15.56 -9.50
N GLY A 104 12.13 16.19 -8.38
CA GLY A 104 12.69 17.54 -8.32
C GLY A 104 11.67 18.67 -8.53
N ILE A 105 10.39 18.35 -8.74
CA ILE A 105 9.35 19.37 -8.96
C ILE A 105 8.96 20.06 -7.66
N ARG A 106 8.68 21.35 -7.75
CA ARG A 106 8.10 22.14 -6.67
C ARG A 106 6.57 22.25 -6.76
N ALA A 107 5.92 22.58 -5.65
CA ALA A 107 4.48 22.77 -5.59
C ALA A 107 3.99 23.89 -6.55
N ASP A 108 4.72 25.00 -6.63
CA ASP A 108 4.42 26.11 -7.56
C ASP A 108 4.47 25.69 -9.04
N GLN A 109 5.35 24.72 -9.36
CA GLN A 109 5.51 24.17 -10.69
C GLN A 109 4.40 23.18 -11.06
N ILE A 110 3.96 22.34 -10.12
CA ILE A 110 2.80 21.46 -10.29
C ILE A 110 1.56 22.30 -10.64
N ALA A 111 1.35 23.40 -9.92
CA ALA A 111 0.20 24.29 -10.10
C ALA A 111 0.13 24.98 -11.48
N ASN A 112 1.18 24.88 -12.30
CA ASN A 112 1.20 25.44 -13.66
C ASN A 112 0.63 24.49 -14.73
N TYR A 113 0.57 23.19 -14.46
CA TYR A 113 0.05 22.21 -15.43
C TYR A 113 -1.13 21.38 -14.91
N LEU A 114 -1.30 21.23 -13.60
CA LEU A 114 -2.26 20.28 -13.01
C LEU A 114 -3.69 20.46 -13.54
N ALA A 115 -4.17 21.70 -13.64
CA ALA A 115 -5.52 22.00 -14.13
C ALA A 115 -5.80 21.48 -15.55
N ALA A 116 -4.77 21.29 -16.38
CA ALA A 116 -4.92 20.76 -17.73
C ALA A 116 -4.94 19.22 -17.77
N GLN A 117 -4.48 18.56 -16.71
CA GLN A 117 -4.40 17.09 -16.61
C GLN A 117 -5.57 16.50 -15.84
N LEU A 118 -6.08 17.19 -14.83
CA LEU A 118 -7.19 16.67 -13.99
C LEU A 118 -8.41 16.17 -14.79
N PRO A 119 -8.84 16.77 -15.92
CA PRO A 119 -9.97 16.24 -16.68
C PRO A 119 -9.78 14.83 -17.27
N SER A 120 -8.54 14.33 -17.40
CA SER A 120 -8.30 12.94 -17.82
C SER A 120 -8.25 11.94 -16.66
N PHE A 121 -8.21 12.43 -15.42
CA PHE A 121 -8.09 11.60 -14.21
C PHE A 121 -9.37 11.60 -13.40
N VAL A 122 -9.97 12.78 -13.23
CA VAL A 122 -11.17 13.03 -12.41
C VAL A 122 -11.08 12.30 -11.06
N PRO A 123 -10.04 12.58 -10.24
CA PRO A 123 -9.79 11.80 -9.04
C PRO A 123 -10.87 12.01 -7.98
N ASP A 124 -11.20 10.92 -7.29
CA ASP A 124 -12.06 10.92 -6.09
C ASP A 124 -11.23 11.19 -4.83
N VAL A 125 -9.99 10.71 -4.83
CA VAL A 125 -9.03 10.87 -3.73
C VAL A 125 -7.72 11.43 -4.27
N VAL A 126 -7.14 12.42 -3.59
CA VAL A 126 -5.81 12.96 -3.93
C VAL A 126 -4.88 12.84 -2.73
N LEU A 127 -3.73 12.19 -2.94
CA LEU A 127 -2.65 12.11 -1.97
C LEU A 127 -1.61 13.18 -2.34
N LEU A 128 -1.68 14.34 -1.70
CA LEU A 128 -0.85 15.50 -2.02
C LEU A 128 0.38 15.56 -1.10
N MET A 129 1.54 15.21 -1.65
CA MET A 129 2.85 15.35 -1.01
C MET A 129 3.76 16.19 -1.91
N ALA A 130 3.80 17.50 -1.68
CA ALA A 130 4.64 18.43 -2.42
C ALA A 130 5.22 19.51 -1.50
N GLY A 131 6.42 19.99 -1.82
CA GLY A 131 7.06 21.09 -1.09
C GLY A 131 8.45 20.78 -0.54
N THR A 132 8.91 19.52 -0.57
CA THR A 132 10.28 19.15 -0.21
C THR A 132 11.28 19.90 -1.09
N ASN A 133 11.00 19.97 -2.39
CA ASN A 133 11.80 20.75 -3.33
C ASN A 133 11.67 22.26 -3.13
N ASP A 134 10.56 22.78 -2.63
CA ASP A 134 10.41 24.18 -2.27
C ASP A 134 11.33 24.54 -1.10
N SER A 135 11.29 23.74 -0.02
CA SER A 135 12.18 23.92 1.14
C SER A 135 13.65 23.77 0.77
N TYR A 136 13.98 22.89 -0.18
CA TYR A 136 15.35 22.64 -0.64
C TYR A 136 15.88 23.66 -1.66
N GLN A 137 15.05 24.12 -2.59
CA GLN A 137 15.46 25.02 -3.70
C GLN A 137 15.22 26.50 -3.38
N GLN A 138 14.25 26.83 -2.51
CA GLN A 138 13.84 28.19 -2.14
C GLN A 138 13.97 28.47 -0.63
N VAL A 139 15.01 27.94 0.00
CA VAL A 139 15.31 27.96 1.45
C VAL A 139 14.91 29.26 2.17
N SER A 140 15.13 30.45 1.59
CA SER A 140 14.86 31.72 2.27
C SER A 140 13.36 32.05 2.44
N ASN A 141 12.50 31.50 1.58
CA ASN A 141 11.08 31.88 1.49
C ASN A 141 10.12 30.68 1.56
N ALA A 142 10.64 29.45 1.44
CA ALA A 142 9.83 28.24 1.33
C ALA A 142 8.82 28.05 2.47
N GLY A 143 9.18 28.41 3.70
CA GLY A 143 8.27 28.34 4.84
C GLY A 143 6.97 29.13 4.63
N GLU A 144 7.02 30.26 3.92
CA GLU A 144 5.84 31.08 3.64
C GLU A 144 5.14 30.69 2.33
N THR A 145 5.90 30.27 1.32
CA THR A 145 5.34 29.99 -0.02
C THR A 145 4.75 28.60 -0.15
N THR A 146 5.36 27.57 0.48
CA THR A 146 4.89 26.19 0.36
C THR A 146 3.42 26.03 0.76
N PRO A 147 2.94 26.54 1.92
CA PRO A 147 1.51 26.45 2.24
C PRO A 147 0.61 27.18 1.23
N GLN A 148 1.06 28.29 0.63
CA GLN A 148 0.29 29.03 -0.37
C GLN A 148 0.18 28.26 -1.69
N ASP A 149 1.27 27.59 -2.09
CA ASP A 149 1.30 26.76 -3.29
C ASP A 149 0.45 25.49 -3.10
N ILE A 150 0.48 24.88 -1.90
CA ILE A 150 -0.43 23.79 -1.52
C ILE A 150 -1.89 24.25 -1.55
N GLU A 151 -2.22 25.42 -0.98
CA GLU A 151 -3.57 26.00 -1.06
C GLU A 151 -4.00 26.22 -2.52
N ARG A 152 -3.09 26.65 -3.39
CA ARG A 152 -3.37 26.78 -4.83
C ARG A 152 -3.65 25.43 -5.50
N LEU A 153 -2.91 24.37 -5.15
CA LEU A 153 -3.15 23.02 -5.67
C LEU A 153 -4.52 22.48 -5.23
N ILE A 154 -4.86 22.63 -3.94
CA ILE A 154 -6.18 22.28 -3.40
C ILE A 154 -7.29 22.97 -4.20
N ASN A 155 -7.17 24.28 -4.43
CA ASN A 155 -8.16 25.03 -5.20
C ASN A 155 -8.28 24.57 -6.66
N ILE A 156 -7.19 24.11 -7.28
CA ILE A 156 -7.21 23.54 -8.63
C ILE A 156 -7.96 22.21 -8.64
N ILE A 157 -7.72 21.35 -7.64
CA ILE A 157 -8.37 20.04 -7.52
C ILE A 157 -9.87 20.21 -7.28
N LEU A 158 -10.26 21.05 -6.32
CA LEU A 158 -11.68 21.32 -6.01
C LEU A 158 -12.43 22.03 -7.15
N ALA A 159 -11.72 22.71 -8.06
CA ALA A 159 -12.33 23.29 -9.25
C ALA A 159 -12.69 22.22 -10.29
N GLU A 160 -11.98 21.09 -10.33
CA GLU A 160 -12.33 19.94 -11.16
C GLU A 160 -13.40 19.08 -10.49
N ASN A 161 -13.14 18.64 -9.26
CA ASN A 161 -14.03 17.79 -8.47
C ASN A 161 -14.22 18.40 -7.06
N PRO A 162 -15.32 19.13 -6.83
CA PRO A 162 -15.60 19.74 -5.52
C PRO A 162 -15.75 18.74 -4.37
N ASP A 163 -16.06 17.47 -4.67
CA ASP A 163 -16.32 16.42 -3.70
C ASP A 163 -15.08 15.53 -3.44
N ALA A 164 -13.97 15.77 -4.15
CA ALA A 164 -12.73 15.01 -3.99
C ALA A 164 -12.22 15.06 -2.54
N GLN A 165 -11.80 13.92 -2.01
CA GLN A 165 -11.13 13.83 -0.71
C GLN A 165 -9.65 14.11 -0.89
N ILE A 166 -9.17 15.23 -0.33
CA ILE A 166 -7.78 15.67 -0.52
C ILE A 166 -7.02 15.45 0.78
N PHE A 167 -6.08 14.52 0.77
CA PHE A 167 -5.18 14.27 1.88
C PHE A 167 -3.87 15.00 1.63
N VAL A 168 -3.53 15.92 2.53
CA VAL A 168 -2.35 16.77 2.43
C VAL A 168 -1.33 16.29 3.44
N SER A 169 -0.15 15.88 2.97
CA SER A 169 0.93 15.51 3.88
C SER A 169 1.67 16.74 4.40
N THR A 170 2.19 16.67 5.61
CA THR A 170 3.36 17.50 5.94
C THR A 170 4.58 17.00 5.15
N LEU A 171 5.63 17.81 5.09
CA LEU A 171 6.92 17.40 4.54
C LEU A 171 7.65 16.50 5.54
N LEU A 172 8.38 15.52 4.99
CA LEU A 172 9.22 14.61 5.77
C LEU A 172 10.37 15.37 6.46
N PRO A 173 10.87 14.87 7.61
CA PRO A 173 12.15 15.26 8.17
C PRO A 173 13.28 15.14 7.13
N GLN A 174 14.36 15.91 7.33
CA GLN A 174 15.54 15.85 6.44
C GLN A 174 16.80 15.72 7.30
N ASP A 175 17.70 14.80 6.95
CA ASP A 175 18.91 14.58 7.74
C ASP A 175 19.88 15.77 7.61
N PRO A 176 20.20 16.50 8.71
CA PRO A 176 21.14 17.61 8.69
C PRO A 176 22.61 17.23 8.44
N VAL A 177 22.97 15.94 8.41
CA VAL A 177 24.32 15.50 8.00
C VAL A 177 24.65 16.05 6.61
N ASN A 178 23.66 16.09 5.71
CA ASN A 178 23.76 16.81 4.45
C ASN A 178 23.66 18.33 4.71
N PRO A 179 24.71 19.12 4.39
CA PRO A 179 24.71 20.56 4.66
C PRO A 179 23.56 21.31 3.99
N ARG A 180 23.09 20.81 2.85
CA ARG A 180 21.99 21.44 2.12
C ARG A 180 20.65 21.22 2.82
N ASN A 181 20.43 20.05 3.41
CA ASN A 181 19.26 19.77 4.25
C ASN A 181 19.30 20.64 5.51
N ALA A 182 20.47 20.77 6.14
CA ALA A 182 20.66 21.63 7.31
C ALA A 182 20.29 23.10 7.03
N GLU A 183 20.56 23.62 5.83
CA GLU A 183 20.12 24.96 5.41
C GLU A 183 18.59 25.07 5.29
N ALA A 184 17.91 24.00 4.85
CA ALA A 184 16.47 23.97 4.63
C ALA A 184 15.64 23.81 5.92
N LEU A 185 16.20 23.25 6.99
CA LEU A 185 15.47 22.91 8.24
C LEU A 185 14.62 24.04 8.84
N PRO A 186 15.07 25.30 8.93
CA PRO A 186 14.21 26.38 9.44
C PRO A 186 12.98 26.62 8.57
N GLY A 187 13.13 26.52 7.25
CA GLY A 187 12.04 26.64 6.29
C GLY A 187 11.09 25.45 6.35
N LEU A 188 11.63 24.24 6.52
CA LEU A 188 10.86 22.99 6.68
C LEU A 188 9.91 23.06 7.88
N ALA A 189 10.40 23.48 9.04
CA ALA A 189 9.57 23.60 10.25
C ALA A 189 8.43 24.62 10.07
N VAL A 190 8.71 25.75 9.42
CA VAL A 190 7.69 26.78 9.13
C VAL A 190 6.68 26.28 8.09
N ALA A 191 7.14 25.57 7.05
CA ALA A 191 6.27 24.99 6.04
C ALA A 191 5.32 23.95 6.64
N ASN A 192 5.82 23.03 7.46
CA ASN A 192 5.00 22.00 8.12
C ASN A 192 3.94 22.62 9.04
N GLN A 193 4.31 23.60 9.87
CA GLN A 193 3.33 24.33 10.68
C GLN A 193 2.31 25.05 9.81
N GLY A 194 2.75 25.68 8.72
CA GLY A 194 1.86 26.37 7.79
C GLY A 194 0.88 25.46 7.06
N ILE A 195 1.30 24.23 6.71
CA ILE A 195 0.43 23.19 6.12
C ILE A 195 -0.63 22.74 7.14
N MET A 196 -0.22 22.45 8.38
CA MET A 196 -1.15 22.08 9.45
C MET A 196 -2.18 23.20 9.71
N ASP A 197 -1.71 24.45 9.80
CA ASP A 197 -2.58 25.62 10.00
C ASP A 197 -3.51 25.87 8.80
N LEU A 198 -3.05 25.58 7.58
CA LEU A 198 -3.85 25.66 6.36
C LEU A 198 -5.00 24.65 6.39
N VAL A 199 -4.72 23.37 6.64
CA VAL A 199 -5.75 22.31 6.68
C VAL A 199 -6.77 22.62 7.77
N ALA A 200 -6.32 23.02 8.96
CA ALA A 200 -7.21 23.43 10.05
C ALA A 200 -8.09 24.65 9.68
N ARG A 201 -7.51 25.64 8.99
CA ARG A 201 -8.24 26.82 8.52
C ARG A 201 -9.31 26.46 7.49
N LEU A 202 -8.96 25.68 6.46
CA LEU A 202 -9.91 25.29 5.40
C LEU A 202 -11.09 24.48 5.96
N ASN A 203 -10.82 23.57 6.90
CA ASN A 203 -11.87 22.84 7.61
C ASN A 203 -12.75 23.77 8.45
N ALA A 204 -12.16 24.74 9.17
CA ALA A 204 -12.92 25.72 9.94
C ALA A 204 -13.79 26.63 9.04
N ASP A 205 -13.37 26.85 7.79
CA ASP A 205 -14.11 27.56 6.75
C ASP A 205 -15.18 26.68 6.05
N GLY A 206 -15.26 25.39 6.40
CA GLY A 206 -16.32 24.47 5.98
C GLY A 206 -15.96 23.49 4.87
N LEU A 207 -14.70 23.44 4.43
CA LEU A 207 -14.21 22.41 3.50
C LEU A 207 -13.82 21.15 4.28
N THR A 208 -14.78 20.24 4.47
CA THR A 208 -14.61 19.03 5.29
C THR A 208 -13.92 17.86 4.58
N ASN A 209 -13.59 18.04 3.30
CA ASN A 209 -12.93 17.06 2.45
C ASN A 209 -11.40 17.29 2.35
N ILE A 210 -10.84 18.08 3.27
CA ILE A 210 -9.40 18.35 3.34
C ILE A 210 -8.84 17.71 4.61
N HIS A 211 -8.00 16.70 4.44
CA HIS A 211 -7.50 15.85 5.52
C HIS A 211 -5.99 16.02 5.69
N LEU A 212 -5.50 15.97 6.93
CA LEU A 212 -4.07 16.04 7.21
C LEU A 212 -3.51 14.61 7.36
N ALA A 213 -2.40 14.33 6.68
CA ALA A 213 -1.55 13.18 6.95
C ALA A 213 -0.20 13.67 7.52
N ASP A 214 -0.04 13.65 8.85
CA ASP A 214 1.19 14.15 9.46
C ASP A 214 2.33 13.15 9.30
N MET A 215 3.41 13.60 8.65
CA MET A 215 4.65 12.88 8.38
C MET A 215 5.84 13.56 9.08
N SER A 216 5.62 14.66 9.79
CA SER A 216 6.67 15.56 10.26
C SER A 216 7.46 15.03 11.46
N ASP A 217 6.94 14.00 12.12
CA ASP A 217 7.52 13.35 13.30
C ASP A 217 8.15 11.98 12.99
N LEU A 218 8.28 11.61 11.70
CA LEU A 218 8.98 10.40 11.29
C LEU A 218 10.43 10.39 11.85
N SER A 219 10.92 9.19 12.19
CA SER A 219 12.31 9.04 12.62
C SER A 219 13.27 9.35 11.47
N LEU A 220 14.43 9.96 11.78
CA LEU A 220 15.47 10.17 10.77
C LEU A 220 16.03 8.86 10.21
N ASP A 221 15.98 7.77 10.98
CA ASP A 221 16.44 6.44 10.53
C ASP A 221 15.56 5.86 9.40
N LEU A 222 14.37 6.43 9.15
CA LEU A 222 13.49 6.08 8.03
C LEU A 222 13.79 6.87 6.74
N ILE A 223 14.64 7.89 6.84
CA ILE A 223 14.93 8.87 5.78
C ILE A 223 16.44 8.96 5.50
N SER A 224 17.24 8.26 6.30
CA SER A 224 18.69 8.18 6.19
C SER A 224 19.16 6.81 6.66
N ASP A 225 20.07 6.20 5.89
CA ASP A 225 20.77 4.98 6.28
C ASP A 225 22.14 5.33 6.86
N VAL A 226 22.32 5.14 8.17
CA VAL A 226 23.59 5.41 8.86
C VAL A 226 24.63 4.27 8.74
N GLY A 227 24.39 3.29 7.87
CA GLY A 227 25.27 2.14 7.63
C GLY A 227 26.65 2.49 7.01
N PRO A 228 27.67 1.63 7.20
CA PRO A 228 29.04 1.88 6.72
C PRO A 228 29.20 1.93 5.18
N ASP A 229 28.18 1.50 4.44
CA ASP A 229 28.11 1.55 2.98
C ASP A 229 27.41 2.82 2.44
N ASN A 230 27.02 3.74 3.33
CA ASN A 230 26.41 5.03 3.01
C ASN A 230 27.40 5.99 2.31
N ARG A 231 27.51 5.87 0.98
CA ARG A 231 28.16 6.90 0.13
C ARG A 231 27.17 7.66 -0.77
N ASN A 232 25.89 7.30 -0.73
CA ASN A 232 24.85 7.82 -1.63
C ASN A 232 23.56 8.25 -0.91
N ASP A 233 23.52 8.27 0.42
CA ASP A 233 22.39 8.82 1.17
C ASP A 233 22.34 10.34 1.00
N ASP A 234 21.21 10.83 0.51
CA ASP A 234 20.98 12.26 0.35
C ASP A 234 20.25 12.90 1.53
N GLY A 235 19.79 12.08 2.48
CA GLY A 235 19.06 12.49 3.69
C GLY A 235 17.69 13.10 3.39
N LEU A 236 17.13 12.82 2.21
CA LEU A 236 15.85 13.35 1.72
C LEU A 236 14.89 12.24 1.32
N HIS A 237 15.38 11.21 0.64
CA HIS A 237 14.56 10.10 0.17
C HIS A 237 14.42 9.03 1.26
N PRO A 238 13.21 8.50 1.49
CA PRO A 238 12.99 7.40 2.42
C PRO A 238 13.78 6.13 2.08
N THR A 239 14.07 5.34 3.11
CA THR A 239 14.40 3.91 2.96
C THR A 239 13.13 3.13 2.60
N ASP A 240 13.27 1.85 2.29
CA ASP A 240 12.14 0.93 2.09
C ASP A 240 11.22 0.95 3.32
N GLU A 241 11.77 0.82 4.53
CA GLU A 241 10.99 0.90 5.78
C GLU A 241 10.35 2.27 5.97
N GLY A 242 10.99 3.34 5.51
CA GLY A 242 10.41 4.68 5.51
C GLY A 242 9.22 4.80 4.57
N TYR A 243 9.29 4.21 3.38
CA TYR A 243 8.15 4.15 2.46
C TYR A 243 7.00 3.31 3.02
N THR A 244 7.29 2.21 3.71
CA THR A 244 6.28 1.41 4.43
C THR A 244 5.57 2.24 5.51
N GLU A 245 6.31 3.00 6.31
CA GLU A 245 5.70 3.86 7.35
C GLU A 245 4.88 5.01 6.74
N ILE A 246 5.31 5.57 5.61
CA ILE A 246 4.53 6.59 4.88
C ILE A 246 3.23 5.99 4.34
N ALA A 247 3.29 4.79 3.76
CA ALA A 247 2.10 4.07 3.29
C ALA A 247 1.12 3.82 4.43
N SER A 248 1.64 3.37 5.59
CA SER A 248 0.88 3.16 6.81
C SER A 248 0.12 4.42 7.25
N ARG A 249 0.81 5.56 7.29
CA ARG A 249 0.20 6.85 7.69
C ARG A 249 -0.82 7.36 6.69
N TRP A 250 -0.60 7.16 5.38
CA TRP A 250 -1.63 7.43 4.39
C TRP A 250 -2.87 6.57 4.65
N TYR A 251 -2.68 5.26 4.79
CA TYR A 251 -3.75 4.30 5.02
C TYR A 251 -4.58 4.65 6.26
N ASP A 252 -3.92 4.97 7.39
CA ASP A 252 -4.58 5.37 8.63
C ASP A 252 -5.37 6.68 8.45
N ALA A 253 -4.79 7.68 7.80
CA ALA A 253 -5.47 8.95 7.55
C ALA A 253 -6.71 8.76 6.66
N ILE A 254 -6.59 7.95 5.61
CA ILE A 254 -7.69 7.64 4.68
C ILE A 254 -8.82 6.93 5.41
N ASN A 255 -8.53 5.86 6.13
CA ASN A 255 -9.55 5.11 6.86
C ASN A 255 -10.24 5.96 7.92
N GLN A 256 -9.49 6.77 8.67
CA GLN A 256 -10.06 7.67 9.66
C GLN A 256 -11.02 8.68 9.02
N ALA A 257 -10.60 9.33 7.92
CA ALA A 257 -11.44 10.31 7.21
C ALA A 257 -12.71 9.68 6.62
N PHE A 258 -12.58 8.51 5.98
CA PHE A 258 -13.72 7.81 5.41
C PHE A 258 -14.71 7.37 6.49
N ALA A 259 -14.21 6.86 7.63
CA ALA A 259 -15.05 6.49 8.77
C ALA A 259 -15.77 7.72 9.36
N ASP A 260 -15.09 8.84 9.53
CA ASP A 260 -15.67 10.08 10.07
C ASP A 260 -16.76 10.67 9.16
N LEU A 261 -16.60 10.52 7.85
CA LEU A 261 -17.55 10.98 6.84
C LEU A 261 -18.65 9.95 6.52
N GLY A 262 -18.52 8.71 6.97
CA GLY A 262 -19.40 7.60 6.61
C GLY A 262 -19.32 7.22 5.13
N LEU A 263 -18.16 7.40 4.51
CA LEU A 263 -17.86 6.98 3.14
C LEU A 263 -17.41 5.52 3.11
N VAL A 264 -17.53 4.89 1.95
CA VAL A 264 -17.13 3.49 1.72
C VAL A 264 -16.01 3.46 0.69
N LEU A 265 -14.91 2.77 1.01
CA LEU A 265 -13.73 2.65 0.13
C LEU A 265 -13.97 1.66 -1.02
N GLU A 266 -14.82 0.67 -0.80
CA GLU A 266 -15.23 -0.30 -1.82
C GLU A 266 -16.06 0.33 -2.95
N GLY A 267 -16.48 1.60 -2.85
CA GLY A 267 -17.29 2.26 -3.88
C GLY A 267 -18.80 2.22 -3.60
N ASP A 268 -19.61 2.12 -4.65
CA ASP A 268 -21.07 2.37 -4.62
C ASP A 268 -21.95 1.14 -4.36
N GLY A 269 -21.39 -0.08 -4.39
CA GLY A 269 -22.00 -1.31 -3.87
C GLY A 269 -23.33 -1.71 -4.53
N ASN A 270 -23.33 -1.87 -5.85
CA ASN A 270 -24.47 -2.30 -6.65
C ASN A 270 -24.79 -3.79 -6.47
N ALA A 271 -26.06 -4.14 -6.30
CA ALA A 271 -26.48 -5.53 -6.07
C ALA A 271 -26.33 -6.43 -7.33
N ILE A 272 -25.89 -7.67 -7.11
CA ILE A 272 -25.82 -8.76 -8.08
C ILE A 272 -26.98 -9.73 -7.84
N ASP A 273 -27.55 -10.29 -8.91
CA ASP A 273 -28.55 -11.35 -8.79
C ASP A 273 -27.87 -12.66 -8.36
N SER A 274 -28.41 -13.32 -7.33
CA SER A 274 -27.95 -14.62 -6.83
C SER A 274 -27.80 -15.75 -7.87
N ILE A 275 -28.40 -15.60 -9.06
CA ILE A 275 -28.23 -16.56 -10.16
C ILE A 275 -26.87 -16.43 -10.87
N ILE A 276 -26.19 -15.29 -10.72
CA ILE A 276 -24.90 -15.04 -11.36
C ILE A 276 -23.84 -15.94 -10.71
N GLN A 277 -23.05 -16.60 -11.56
CA GLN A 277 -21.94 -17.49 -11.21
C GLN A 277 -20.69 -17.16 -12.03
N ASN A 278 -20.84 -16.39 -13.11
CA ASN A 278 -19.75 -16.08 -14.03
C ASN A 278 -19.61 -14.56 -14.15
N VAL A 279 -18.38 -14.10 -14.25
CA VAL A 279 -18.07 -12.68 -14.39
C VAL A 279 -17.14 -12.48 -15.57
N ILE A 280 -17.49 -11.53 -16.42
CA ILE A 280 -16.61 -10.96 -17.43
C ILE A 280 -16.33 -9.53 -16.99
N GLY A 281 -15.05 -9.25 -16.75
CA GLY A 281 -14.48 -7.97 -16.37
C GLY A 281 -14.67 -6.86 -17.40
N SER A 282 -13.98 -5.77 -17.14
CA SER A 282 -13.91 -4.54 -17.93
C SER A 282 -12.64 -4.53 -18.79
N THR A 283 -12.26 -3.39 -19.35
CA THR A 283 -10.92 -3.21 -19.96
C THR A 283 -9.96 -2.44 -19.05
N GLY A 284 -10.33 -2.22 -17.79
CA GLY A 284 -9.48 -1.66 -16.75
C GLY A 284 -9.16 -2.72 -15.70
N ASN A 285 -8.33 -2.38 -14.71
CA ASN A 285 -7.93 -3.31 -13.65
C ASN A 285 -9.16 -3.71 -12.81
N ASP A 286 -9.48 -4.99 -12.78
CA ASP A 286 -10.59 -5.55 -12.03
C ASP A 286 -10.12 -6.34 -10.81
N TYR A 287 -11.04 -6.54 -9.87
CA TYR A 287 -10.90 -7.50 -8.78
C TYR A 287 -12.17 -8.33 -8.75
N LEU A 288 -12.05 -9.56 -9.24
CA LEU A 288 -13.15 -10.50 -9.39
C LEU A 288 -13.04 -11.57 -8.31
N ILE A 289 -14.03 -11.59 -7.42
CA ILE A 289 -14.15 -12.53 -6.30
C ILE A 289 -15.38 -13.42 -6.56
N GLY A 290 -15.14 -14.72 -6.66
CA GLY A 290 -16.17 -15.73 -6.77
C GLY A 290 -16.92 -15.99 -5.46
N ASP A 291 -17.73 -17.04 -5.43
CA ASP A 291 -18.47 -17.49 -4.26
C ASP A 291 -18.16 -18.95 -3.92
N ALA A 292 -19.09 -19.66 -3.27
CA ALA A 292 -18.89 -21.06 -2.87
C ALA A 292 -19.28 -22.08 -3.96
N ARG A 293 -19.54 -21.63 -5.18
CA ARG A 293 -19.92 -22.45 -6.34
C ARG A 293 -18.81 -22.38 -7.36
N ASP A 294 -18.74 -23.37 -8.24
CA ASP A 294 -17.88 -23.33 -9.42
C ASP A 294 -18.21 -22.06 -10.26
N ASN A 295 -17.23 -21.17 -10.43
CA ASN A 295 -17.32 -19.90 -11.13
C ASN A 295 -16.41 -19.85 -12.37
N ASP A 296 -16.80 -19.05 -13.36
CA ASP A 296 -16.00 -18.71 -14.53
C ASP A 296 -15.71 -17.21 -14.50
N LEU A 297 -14.48 -16.84 -14.17
CA LEU A 297 -14.02 -15.46 -14.01
C LEU A 297 -13.05 -15.09 -15.14
N ASN A 298 -13.37 -14.05 -15.88
CA ASN A 298 -12.55 -13.55 -16.99
C ASN A 298 -12.26 -12.06 -16.82
N GLY A 299 -11.01 -11.68 -16.58
CA GLY A 299 -10.57 -10.30 -16.37
C GLY A 299 -10.59 -9.43 -17.64
N LEU A 300 -10.39 -10.06 -18.81
CA LEU A 300 -10.22 -9.43 -20.13
C LEU A 300 -8.93 -8.63 -20.30
N ALA A 301 -8.92 -7.34 -19.97
CA ALA A 301 -7.77 -6.49 -20.22
C ALA A 301 -7.62 -5.54 -19.05
N GLY A 302 -6.38 -5.30 -18.65
CA GLY A 302 -6.13 -4.69 -17.35
C GLY A 302 -5.22 -5.61 -16.55
N ASN A 303 -4.71 -5.11 -15.44
CA ASN A 303 -3.96 -5.92 -14.49
C ASN A 303 -4.95 -6.37 -13.42
N ASP A 304 -5.47 -7.58 -13.55
CA ASP A 304 -6.64 -8.03 -12.81
C ASP A 304 -6.26 -8.89 -11.60
N ILE A 305 -7.09 -8.86 -10.56
CA ILE A 305 -7.00 -9.77 -9.41
C ILE A 305 -8.17 -10.75 -9.51
N LEU A 306 -7.88 -12.04 -9.65
CA LEU A 306 -8.89 -13.09 -9.75
C LEU A 306 -8.79 -14.01 -8.53
N ASP A 307 -9.87 -14.10 -7.77
CA ASP A 307 -10.03 -14.97 -6.60
C ASP A 307 -11.28 -15.84 -6.84
N GLY A 308 -11.08 -17.15 -7.02
CA GLY A 308 -12.17 -18.08 -7.32
C GLY A 308 -13.17 -18.23 -6.16
N GLY A 309 -12.72 -17.99 -4.91
CA GLY A 309 -13.51 -18.32 -3.74
C GLY A 309 -13.46 -19.82 -3.44
N ALA A 310 -14.58 -20.43 -3.10
CA ALA A 310 -14.62 -21.87 -2.86
C ALA A 310 -15.33 -22.56 -4.02
N GLY A 311 -14.79 -23.65 -4.54
CA GLY A 311 -15.41 -24.28 -5.71
C GLY A 311 -14.38 -24.99 -6.56
N ASN A 312 -14.72 -25.28 -7.80
CA ASN A 312 -13.72 -25.62 -8.80
C ASN A 312 -13.83 -24.55 -9.87
N ASP A 313 -12.99 -23.54 -9.77
CA ASP A 313 -13.14 -22.31 -10.53
C ASP A 313 -12.29 -22.31 -11.79
N SER A 314 -12.76 -21.60 -12.81
CA SER A 314 -12.05 -21.33 -14.06
C SER A 314 -11.67 -19.86 -14.09
N LEU A 315 -10.37 -19.57 -14.09
CA LEU A 315 -9.83 -18.23 -14.02
C LEU A 315 -9.08 -17.91 -15.34
N THR A 316 -9.45 -16.81 -15.98
CA THR A 316 -8.83 -16.31 -17.20
C THR A 316 -8.43 -14.85 -17.01
N GLY A 317 -7.13 -14.55 -16.98
CA GLY A 317 -6.63 -13.17 -16.83
C GLY A 317 -6.73 -12.37 -18.13
N SER A 318 -6.37 -13.01 -19.26
CA SER A 318 -6.27 -12.45 -20.60
C SER A 318 -5.12 -11.45 -20.79
N PHE A 319 -5.37 -10.14 -20.93
CA PHE A 319 -4.33 -9.17 -21.29
C PHE A 319 -3.95 -8.29 -20.13
N GLY A 320 -2.77 -8.51 -19.58
CA GLY A 320 -2.18 -7.61 -18.60
C GLY A 320 -1.18 -8.37 -17.76
N ARG A 321 -0.92 -7.85 -16.58
CA ARG A 321 -0.24 -8.59 -15.50
C ARG A 321 -1.32 -8.96 -14.50
N ASP A 322 -1.67 -10.23 -14.46
CA ASP A 322 -2.77 -10.69 -13.63
C ASP A 322 -2.26 -11.38 -12.38
N LEU A 323 -3.00 -11.23 -11.28
CA LEU A 323 -2.75 -11.88 -10.01
C LEU A 323 -3.88 -12.86 -9.71
N PHE A 324 -3.56 -14.14 -9.74
CA PHE A 324 -4.50 -15.21 -9.40
C PHE A 324 -4.32 -15.60 -7.94
N ARG A 325 -5.32 -15.34 -7.09
CA ARG A 325 -5.33 -15.82 -5.71
C ARG A 325 -5.88 -17.23 -5.66
N VAL A 326 -5.12 -18.11 -5.02
CA VAL A 326 -5.52 -19.50 -4.84
C VAL A 326 -6.37 -19.64 -3.59
N SER A 327 -7.48 -20.36 -3.72
CA SER A 327 -8.50 -20.48 -2.70
C SER A 327 -8.95 -21.94 -2.54
N GLU A 328 -10.14 -22.17 -1.96
CA GLU A 328 -10.62 -23.52 -1.65
C GLU A 328 -11.08 -24.26 -2.91
N GLY A 329 -10.63 -25.50 -3.07
CA GLY A 329 -11.09 -26.40 -4.13
C GLY A 329 -10.17 -26.44 -5.36
N ASN A 330 -10.64 -27.02 -6.48
CA ASN A 330 -9.75 -27.35 -7.60
C ASN A 330 -9.86 -26.36 -8.75
N ASP A 331 -8.99 -25.38 -8.75
CA ASP A 331 -9.05 -24.27 -9.68
C ASP A 331 -8.17 -24.50 -10.91
N VAL A 332 -8.56 -23.85 -12.00
CA VAL A 332 -7.88 -23.90 -13.28
C VAL A 332 -7.60 -22.48 -13.74
N ILE A 333 -6.33 -22.12 -13.85
CA ILE A 333 -5.91 -20.91 -14.56
C ILE A 333 -5.66 -21.29 -16.02
N THR A 334 -6.45 -20.70 -16.90
CA THR A 334 -6.56 -21.13 -18.31
C THR A 334 -5.50 -20.53 -19.23
N ASP A 335 -4.83 -19.45 -18.81
CA ASP A 335 -3.98 -18.64 -19.68
C ASP A 335 -2.79 -17.96 -18.98
N PHE A 336 -2.35 -18.50 -17.83
CA PHE A 336 -1.21 -17.97 -17.08
C PHE A 336 0.00 -17.70 -17.99
N ASP A 337 0.46 -16.45 -18.04
CA ASP A 337 1.63 -16.00 -18.77
C ASP A 337 2.83 -15.85 -17.81
N PRO A 338 3.83 -16.77 -17.83
CA PRO A 338 5.02 -16.69 -16.99
C PRO A 338 5.92 -15.47 -17.29
N SER A 339 5.58 -14.61 -18.25
CA SER A 339 6.30 -13.36 -18.48
C SER A 339 5.67 -12.15 -17.80
N SER A 340 4.46 -12.27 -17.26
CA SER A 340 3.68 -11.15 -16.70
C SER A 340 2.92 -11.48 -15.41
N ASP A 341 2.44 -12.71 -15.26
CA ASP A 341 1.41 -13.04 -14.25
C ASP A 341 1.99 -13.58 -12.95
N PHE A 342 1.17 -13.50 -11.91
CA PHE A 342 1.51 -13.87 -10.55
C PHE A 342 0.46 -14.79 -9.93
N ILE A 343 0.90 -15.64 -9.01
CA ILE A 343 0.05 -16.52 -8.21
C ILE A 343 0.21 -16.15 -6.74
N ASP A 344 -0.88 -15.73 -6.09
CA ASP A 344 -0.92 -15.49 -4.65
C ASP A 344 -1.28 -16.78 -3.91
N LEU A 345 -0.27 -17.35 -3.25
CA LEU A 345 -0.35 -18.53 -2.39
C LEU A 345 -0.30 -18.17 -0.90
N LYS A 346 -0.38 -16.89 -0.52
CA LYS A 346 -0.41 -16.50 0.90
C LYS A 346 -1.59 -17.17 1.61
N GLY A 347 -1.38 -17.62 2.85
CA GLY A 347 -2.40 -18.34 3.62
C GLY A 347 -2.58 -19.82 3.25
N THR A 348 -1.98 -20.30 2.16
CA THR A 348 -2.05 -21.73 1.77
C THR A 348 -1.04 -22.61 2.52
N GLY A 349 -0.12 -21.99 3.28
CA GLY A 349 0.89 -22.67 4.09
C GLY A 349 2.21 -22.94 3.36
N PHE A 350 2.34 -22.61 2.08
CA PHE A 350 3.64 -22.58 1.41
C PHE A 350 4.49 -21.44 1.95
N THR A 351 5.77 -21.73 2.24
CA THR A 351 6.70 -20.74 2.80
C THR A 351 7.97 -20.55 1.97
N SER A 352 8.11 -21.30 0.88
CA SER A 352 9.23 -21.15 -0.07
C SER A 352 8.91 -21.70 -1.45
N PHE A 353 9.57 -21.16 -2.48
CA PHE A 353 9.52 -21.68 -3.84
C PHE A 353 9.94 -23.16 -3.95
N SER A 354 10.84 -23.62 -3.07
CA SER A 354 11.22 -25.04 -3.05
C SER A 354 10.07 -25.96 -2.61
N GLU A 355 9.17 -25.49 -1.73
CA GLU A 355 7.99 -26.25 -1.32
C GLU A 355 6.95 -26.28 -2.45
N ILE A 356 6.73 -25.14 -3.10
CA ILE A 356 5.85 -25.02 -4.27
C ILE A 356 6.31 -25.96 -5.40
N LEU A 357 7.60 -25.92 -5.74
CA LEU A 357 8.15 -26.78 -6.78
C LEU A 357 8.09 -28.28 -6.42
N ALA A 358 8.17 -28.63 -5.13
CA ALA A 358 8.03 -30.01 -4.68
C ALA A 358 6.59 -30.51 -4.73
N ALA A 359 5.63 -29.60 -4.63
CA ALA A 359 4.19 -29.87 -4.72
C ALA A 359 3.65 -29.80 -6.17
N ALA A 360 4.43 -29.26 -7.11
CA ALA A 360 4.06 -29.14 -8.52
C ALA A 360 4.50 -30.34 -9.36
N GLU A 361 3.59 -30.85 -10.20
CA GLU A 361 3.87 -31.88 -11.19
C GLU A 361 3.48 -31.44 -12.60
N GLN A 362 4.33 -31.73 -13.59
CA GLN A 362 3.95 -31.60 -14.99
C GLN A 362 3.02 -32.75 -15.40
N GLN A 363 1.80 -32.43 -15.81
CA GLN A 363 0.84 -33.37 -16.38
C GLN A 363 0.51 -32.99 -17.83
N GLY A 364 1.11 -33.70 -18.79
CA GLY A 364 0.89 -33.38 -20.20
C GLY A 364 1.48 -32.01 -20.57
N SER A 365 0.62 -31.06 -20.93
CA SER A 365 0.97 -29.66 -21.22
C SER A 365 0.84 -28.74 -20.03
N ASP A 366 0.34 -29.25 -18.89
CA ASP A 366 -0.16 -28.42 -17.80
C ASP A 366 0.68 -28.65 -16.55
N VAL A 367 0.76 -27.65 -15.68
CA VAL A 367 1.31 -27.80 -14.32
C VAL A 367 0.16 -28.00 -13.35
N VAL A 368 0.28 -29.00 -12.48
CA VAL A 368 -0.68 -29.22 -11.39
C VAL A 368 0.06 -29.05 -10.07
N LEU A 369 -0.30 -28.03 -9.30
CA LEU A 369 0.15 -27.80 -7.93
C LEU A 369 -0.83 -28.49 -6.98
N PHE A 370 -0.34 -29.47 -6.24
CA PHE A 370 -1.14 -30.19 -5.25
C PHE A 370 -1.07 -29.48 -3.90
N GLY A 371 -2.22 -29.13 -3.32
CA GLY A 371 -2.27 -28.60 -1.96
C GLY A 371 -1.85 -29.62 -0.91
N ASP A 372 -1.02 -29.17 0.05
CA ASP A 372 -0.60 -29.95 1.23
C ASP A 372 -1.53 -29.71 2.44
N VAL A 373 -2.47 -28.76 2.34
CA VAL A 373 -3.38 -28.38 3.43
C VAL A 373 -4.84 -28.68 3.08
N ALA A 374 -5.66 -28.89 4.11
CA ALA A 374 -7.09 -29.20 3.96
C ALA A 374 -7.92 -28.04 3.35
N GLU A 375 -7.32 -26.85 3.26
CA GLU A 375 -7.97 -25.60 2.84
C GLU A 375 -7.60 -25.18 1.41
N MET A 376 -6.56 -25.77 0.78
CA MET A 376 -6.25 -25.55 -0.63
C MET A 376 -6.50 -26.84 -1.41
N GLY A 377 -7.26 -26.79 -2.50
CA GLY A 377 -7.38 -27.93 -3.41
C GLY A 377 -6.21 -27.97 -4.41
N MET A 378 -6.46 -28.49 -5.61
CA MET A 378 -5.45 -28.53 -6.68
C MET A 378 -5.53 -27.28 -7.54
N LEU A 379 -4.41 -26.62 -7.80
CA LEU A 379 -4.33 -25.59 -8.83
C LEU A 379 -3.77 -26.19 -10.12
N THR A 380 -4.45 -25.99 -11.24
CA THR A 380 -3.97 -26.34 -12.58
C THR A 380 -3.63 -25.09 -13.37
N LEU A 381 -2.42 -25.03 -13.92
CA LEU A 381 -2.01 -24.03 -14.91
C LEU A 381 -2.03 -24.68 -16.30
N GLU A 382 -3.03 -24.36 -17.11
CA GLU A 382 -3.17 -24.94 -18.44
C GLU A 382 -2.09 -24.42 -19.39
N GLY A 383 -1.47 -25.33 -20.14
CA GLY A 383 -0.49 -24.96 -21.17
C GLY A 383 0.85 -24.40 -20.66
N VAL A 384 1.08 -24.39 -19.35
CA VAL A 384 2.33 -23.95 -18.73
C VAL A 384 3.30 -25.12 -18.57
N LEU A 385 4.58 -24.88 -18.86
CA LEU A 385 5.63 -25.85 -18.54
C LEU A 385 6.21 -25.56 -17.16
N LEU A 386 6.44 -26.61 -16.37
CA LEU A 386 7.07 -26.49 -15.05
C LEU A 386 8.46 -25.83 -15.12
N SER A 387 9.15 -25.94 -16.26
CA SER A 387 10.45 -25.29 -16.50
C SER A 387 10.38 -23.78 -16.71
N ASP A 388 9.19 -23.25 -16.97
CA ASP A 388 8.97 -21.83 -17.25
C ASP A 388 8.61 -21.06 -15.98
N LEU A 389 8.36 -21.78 -14.88
CA LEU A 389 8.09 -21.22 -13.57
C LEU A 389 9.37 -20.92 -12.78
N SER A 390 9.33 -19.82 -12.05
CA SER A 390 10.39 -19.29 -11.20
C SER A 390 9.82 -18.73 -9.90
N GLU A 391 10.69 -18.39 -8.95
CA GLU A 391 10.27 -17.83 -7.66
C GLU A 391 9.48 -16.51 -7.82
N ASP A 392 9.83 -15.70 -8.82
CA ASP A 392 9.22 -14.39 -9.08
C ASP A 392 7.73 -14.49 -9.46
N HIS A 393 7.22 -15.68 -9.81
CA HIS A 393 5.80 -15.90 -10.14
C HIS A 393 4.90 -16.08 -8.94
N PHE A 394 5.45 -16.27 -7.73
CA PHE A 394 4.67 -16.70 -6.58
C PHE A 394 4.82 -15.73 -5.41
N LEU A 395 3.68 -15.33 -4.85
CA LEU A 395 3.61 -14.66 -3.55
C LEU A 395 3.26 -15.73 -2.50
N TYR A 396 4.00 -15.79 -1.40
CA TYR A 396 3.78 -16.78 -0.34
C TYR A 396 4.27 -16.25 1.01
N ASP A 397 3.85 -16.91 2.09
CA ASP A 397 4.23 -16.54 3.46
C ASP A 397 5.69 -16.93 3.71
N SER A 398 6.65 -16.13 3.22
CA SER A 398 8.07 -16.41 3.39
C SER A 398 8.36 -16.59 4.88
N GLY A 399 8.87 -17.75 5.29
CA GLY A 399 9.17 -18.08 6.68
C GLY A 399 10.21 -17.16 7.36
N ASP A 400 10.68 -16.13 6.66
CA ASP A 400 11.38 -14.99 7.23
C ASP A 400 10.34 -14.08 7.92
N THR A 401 10.20 -14.26 9.23
CA THR A 401 9.35 -13.46 10.13
C THR A 401 9.73 -11.96 10.19
N ALA A 402 10.51 -11.46 9.23
CA ALA A 402 10.85 -10.06 9.07
C ALA A 402 9.91 -9.32 8.08
N ILE A 403 9.09 -10.03 7.29
CA ILE A 403 8.25 -9.39 6.26
C ILE A 403 6.78 -9.85 6.26
N SER A 404 6.40 -10.75 7.17
CA SER A 404 5.00 -11.07 7.45
C SER A 404 4.65 -10.61 8.86
N ALA A 405 3.77 -9.61 8.91
CA ALA A 405 3.40 -8.79 10.07
C ALA A 405 4.41 -7.69 10.46
N VAL A 406 4.52 -6.66 9.61
CA VAL A 406 4.45 -5.30 10.16
C VAL A 406 3.10 -5.22 10.85
N THR A 407 3.09 -5.60 12.12
CA THR A 407 2.06 -5.17 13.04
C THR A 407 2.12 -3.65 12.96
N MET A 408 1.12 -3.07 12.29
CA MET A 408 0.80 -1.65 12.29
C MET A 408 0.57 -1.26 13.75
N ALA A 409 1.66 -1.02 14.47
CA ALA A 409 1.65 -0.38 15.76
C ALA A 409 1.32 1.07 15.45
N SER A 410 0.01 1.36 15.37
CA SER A 410 -0.47 2.73 15.36
C SER A 410 0.22 3.48 16.50
N SER A 411 0.85 4.60 16.18
CA SER A 411 1.37 5.55 17.17
C SER A 411 0.25 6.16 18.02
N SER A 412 -1.01 5.78 17.77
CA SER A 412 -2.20 6.08 18.54
C SER A 412 -2.81 4.86 19.26
N GLY A 413 -2.00 3.97 19.85
CA GLY A 413 -2.45 3.11 20.96
C GLY A 413 -3.61 2.14 20.71
N ASN A 414 -4.00 1.91 19.46
CA ASN A 414 -5.00 0.91 19.07
C ASN A 414 -4.29 -0.17 18.26
N THR A 415 -4.01 -1.31 18.89
CA THR A 415 -3.54 -2.51 18.20
C THR A 415 -4.67 -3.08 17.36
N MET A 416 -4.57 -2.97 16.03
CA MET A 416 -5.36 -3.74 15.08
C MET A 416 -4.86 -5.19 15.11
N THR A 417 -5.60 -6.08 15.78
CA THR A 417 -5.39 -7.53 15.63
C THR A 417 -6.30 -7.99 14.51
N ALA A 418 -5.76 -8.21 13.31
CA ALA A 418 -6.45 -9.02 12.31
C ALA A 418 -6.46 -10.46 12.83
N VAL A 419 -7.58 -10.89 13.41
CA VAL A 419 -7.82 -12.29 13.74
C VAL A 419 -8.45 -12.93 12.52
N SER A 420 -7.65 -13.65 11.74
CA SER A 420 -8.20 -14.64 10.81
C SER A 420 -8.95 -15.69 11.64
N HIS A 421 -10.26 -15.80 11.41
CA HIS A 421 -11.07 -16.86 11.99
C HIS A 421 -10.97 -18.09 11.07
N SER A 422 -10.03 -18.99 11.36
CA SER A 422 -10.18 -20.39 10.95
C SER A 422 -11.18 -21.06 11.92
N GLY A 423 -12.45 -21.11 11.55
CA GLY A 423 -13.43 -21.93 12.28
C GLY A 423 -14.88 -21.47 12.23
N GLU A 424 -15.67 -22.19 11.43
CA GLU A 424 -17.12 -22.42 11.56
C GLU A 424 -18.03 -21.18 11.69
N ALA A 425 -18.57 -20.76 10.55
CA ALA A 425 -19.76 -19.92 10.51
C ALA A 425 -20.98 -20.69 11.02
N GLU A 426 -21.41 -20.41 12.26
CA GLU A 426 -22.83 -20.47 12.59
C GLU A 426 -23.36 -19.04 12.79
N ALA A 427 -24.23 -18.67 11.86
CA ALA A 427 -24.96 -17.42 11.83
C ALA A 427 -25.65 -17.12 13.17
N HIS A 428 -25.34 -15.98 13.80
CA HIS A 428 -26.30 -15.11 14.48
C HIS A 428 -25.58 -13.79 14.80
N GLY A 429 -26.07 -12.67 14.24
CA GLY A 429 -25.54 -11.35 14.52
C GLY A 429 -25.72 -10.96 15.98
N GLU A 430 -24.61 -10.67 16.66
CA GLU A 430 -24.58 -9.87 17.87
C GLU A 430 -23.22 -9.16 17.98
N ILE A 431 -23.25 -7.82 17.95
CA ILE A 431 -22.09 -6.97 18.23
C ILE A 431 -21.81 -7.08 19.74
N VAL A 432 -20.74 -7.76 20.13
CA VAL A 432 -20.28 -7.80 21.51
C VAL A 432 -19.15 -6.78 21.69
N ALA A 433 -19.50 -5.61 22.22
CA ALA A 433 -18.53 -4.64 22.72
C ALA A 433 -17.93 -5.16 24.04
N LEU A 434 -16.63 -5.50 24.06
CA LEU A 434 -15.90 -5.73 25.29
C LEU A 434 -15.27 -4.41 25.76
N TYR A 435 -15.94 -3.75 26.72
CA TYR A 435 -15.30 -2.77 27.57
C TYR A 435 -14.33 -3.50 28.52
N SER A 436 -13.06 -3.12 28.56
CA SER A 436 -12.15 -3.55 29.62
C SER A 436 -12.45 -2.74 30.88
N ASP A 437 -13.19 -3.35 31.81
CA ASP A 437 -13.31 -2.83 33.17
C ASP A 437 -11.96 -2.97 33.91
N ALA A 438 -11.45 -1.85 34.38
CA ALA A 438 -10.35 -1.77 35.31
C ALA A 438 -10.87 -2.07 36.72
N ASP A 439 -10.53 -3.24 37.28
CA ASP A 439 -10.78 -3.57 38.69
C ASP A 439 -9.47 -3.88 39.45
N TRP A 440 -9.07 -2.86 40.21
CA TRP A 440 -8.58 -2.88 41.58
C TRP A 440 -8.46 -4.24 42.29
N PHE A 441 -7.27 -4.55 42.79
CA PHE A 441 -7.12 -5.28 44.06
C PHE A 441 -6.01 -4.67 44.92
N ASP A 442 -6.44 -3.99 45.98
CA ASP A 442 -5.71 -3.84 47.24
C ASP A 442 -6.04 -5.06 48.11
N SER A 443 -5.03 -5.70 48.71
CA SER A 443 -5.24 -6.65 49.79
C SER A 443 -4.06 -6.66 50.75
N ASP A 444 -4.09 -5.73 51.69
CA ASP A 444 -3.40 -5.85 52.97
C ASP A 444 -3.99 -6.98 53.84
N GLY A 445 -3.11 -7.76 54.46
CA GLY A 445 -3.37 -8.37 55.77
C GLY A 445 -3.11 -9.87 55.92
N GLY A 446 -1.93 -10.25 56.45
CA GLY A 446 -1.75 -11.59 57.04
C GLY A 446 -0.32 -12.07 57.31
N SER A 447 0.30 -11.51 58.34
CA SER A 447 1.52 -11.91 59.08
C SER A 447 2.09 -13.35 58.94
N ARG A 448 3.43 -13.45 58.81
CA ARG A 448 4.31 -14.11 59.80
C ARG A 448 5.83 -13.92 59.54
N GLU A 449 6.49 -13.49 60.63
CA GLU A 449 7.90 -13.38 61.00
C GLU A 449 9.01 -14.17 60.26
N SER A 450 10.12 -13.48 59.99
CA SER A 450 11.52 -13.83 60.38
C SER A 450 12.50 -12.86 59.70
N MET A 451 12.93 -11.76 60.35
CA MET A 451 14.18 -11.62 61.13
C MET A 451 15.51 -11.62 60.34
N MET A 452 16.31 -10.58 60.63
CA MET A 452 17.76 -10.36 60.48
C MET A 452 18.23 -9.68 59.17
N ASP A 453 18.57 -8.38 59.22
CA ASP A 453 19.87 -7.76 59.58
C ASP A 453 20.89 -7.88 58.44
N ASP A 454 21.17 -6.78 57.74
CA ASP A 454 22.41 -6.02 57.96
C ASP A 454 22.49 -4.80 57.02
N ARG A 455 22.82 -3.66 57.64
CA ARG A 455 23.32 -2.45 57.00
C ARG A 455 24.85 -2.54 56.99
N ASP A 456 25.48 -2.22 55.87
CA ASP A 456 26.78 -1.54 55.79
C ASP A 456 27.06 -1.22 54.32
N SER A 457 27.13 0.03 53.84
CA SER A 457 28.05 1.17 54.13
C SER A 457 29.31 1.18 53.25
N GLY A 458 29.65 2.37 52.74
CA GLY A 458 30.96 2.74 52.15
C GLY A 458 30.97 2.80 50.61
N ASP A 459 30.89 3.94 49.91
CA ASP A 459 31.72 5.17 49.90
C ASP A 459 32.87 5.14 48.86
N TRP A 460 33.05 6.31 48.25
CA TRP A 460 33.84 6.72 47.09
C TRP A 460 35.37 6.69 47.23
N SER A 461 36.06 6.63 46.09
CA SER A 461 37.29 7.38 45.71
C SER A 461 37.60 7.03 44.25
N ASP A 462 37.71 7.94 43.27
CA ASP A 462 38.58 9.12 43.04
C ASP A 462 40.05 8.80 42.65
N ASN A 463 40.45 9.48 41.56
CA ASN A 463 41.79 9.86 41.08
C ASN A 463 42.58 9.05 40.02
N GLY A 464 43.04 9.83 39.02
CA GLY A 464 44.21 9.62 38.13
C GLY A 464 43.81 9.73 36.66
N VAL A 465 43.84 10.86 35.94
CA VAL A 465 44.83 11.94 35.73
C VAL A 465 46.12 11.47 35.04
N ASP A 466 46.47 12.23 33.98
CA ASP A 466 47.73 12.32 33.20
C ASP A 466 47.92 11.39 31.98
N ASP A 467 48.51 11.80 30.85
CA ASP A 467 48.75 13.09 30.18
C ASP A 467 49.25 12.80 28.73
N TYR A 468 48.97 13.74 27.81
CA TYR A 468 49.58 14.04 26.49
C TYR A 468 50.16 12.93 25.59
N SER A 469 49.75 12.94 24.31
CA SER A 469 50.59 13.49 23.22
C SER A 469 49.98 13.26 21.83
N GLN A 470 49.78 14.35 21.10
CA GLN A 470 49.59 14.43 19.64
C GLN A 470 50.94 14.88 19.02
N PRO A 471 51.08 14.90 17.68
CA PRO A 471 51.32 13.80 16.73
C PRO A 471 52.76 13.95 16.12
N PRO A 472 53.17 13.24 15.04
CA PRO A 472 53.01 13.85 13.71
C PRO A 472 53.02 12.90 12.47
N ILE A 473 52.63 13.49 11.34
CA ILE A 473 53.13 13.32 9.94
C ILE A 473 52.49 12.29 8.99
N TRP A 474 52.15 12.86 7.82
CA TRP A 474 51.72 12.30 6.54
C TRP A 474 52.70 11.31 5.89
N ASP A 475 52.14 10.34 5.15
CA ASP A 475 52.42 9.97 3.74
C ASP A 475 51.91 8.52 3.51
N ALA A 476 50.83 8.30 2.77
CA ALA A 476 50.76 8.10 1.32
C ALA A 476 50.87 6.61 0.89
N TRP A 477 49.84 6.14 0.16
CA TRP A 477 49.73 4.93 -0.68
C TRP A 477 49.49 3.58 0.01
N THR A 478 48.24 3.09 -0.01
CA THR A 478 47.63 2.22 -1.04
C THR A 478 46.13 2.17 -0.83
#